data_AF-A0A925UVD7-F1
#
_entry.id   AF-A0A925UVD7-F1
#
_cell.length_a   1.000
_cell.length_b   1.000
_cell.length_c   1.000
_cell.angle_alpha   90.00
_cell.angle_beta   90.00
_cell.angle_gamma   90.00
#
_symmetry.space_group_name_H-M   'P 1'
#
loop_
_entity.id
_entity.type
_entity.pdbx_description
1 polymer ?
#
loop_
_entity_poly.entity_id
_entity_poly.type
_entity_poly.pdbx_seq_one_letter_code
_entity_poly.pdbx_strand_id
1 'polypeptide(L)' 'MATHEVLVLNSNYEPLNVCNMRRAIALMLLGKAEVLQQRDHPLATIRGNQSAPSVLKMRYQVR' A
#
# COMPACT_ATOMS: atom_id res chain seq x y z
N MET A 1 -18.54 -6.72 1.77
CA MET A 1 -17.14 -6.77 2.25
C MET A 1 -16.45 -5.51 1.75
N ALA A 2 -16.04 -4.58 2.62
CA ALA A 2 -15.39 -3.36 2.17
C ALA A 2 -14.10 -3.71 1.43
N THR A 3 -14.04 -3.43 0.13
CA THR A 3 -12.82 -3.50 -0.66
C THR A 3 -11.86 -2.47 -0.08
N HIS A 4 -10.85 -2.94 0.65
CA HIS A 4 -9.80 -2.07 1.17
C HIS A 4 -8.85 -1.75 0.01
N GLU A 5 -9.32 -0.84 -0.84
CA GLU A 5 -8.59 -0.33 -1.98
C GLU A 5 -7.43 0.55 -1.52
N VAL A 6 -6.33 0.44 -2.25
CA VAL A 6 -5.08 1.14 -2.02
C VAL A 6 -4.63 1.69 -3.36
N LEU A 7 -4.50 3.02 -3.44
CA LEU A 7 -3.95 3.68 -4.60
C LEU A 7 -2.44 3.41 -4.65
N VAL A 8 -1.96 2.96 -5.80
CA VAL A 8 -0.53 2.77 -6.07
C VAL A 8 -0.12 3.83 -7.08
N LEU A 9 0.86 4.64 -6.69
CA LEU A 9 1.51 5.61 -7.53
C LEU A 9 2.82 5.04 -8.06
N ASN A 10 3.19 5.47 -9.26
CA ASN A 10 4.51 5.24 -9.82
C ASN A 10 5.55 6.11 -9.11
N SER A 11 6.84 5.93 -9.41
CA SER A 11 7.92 6.67 -8.73
C SER A 11 7.87 8.19 -8.98
N ASN A 12 7.25 8.60 -10.08
CA ASN A 12 6.98 9.99 -10.47
C ASN A 12 5.62 10.54 -9.97
N TYR A 13 4.97 9.87 -9.01
CA TYR A 13 3.65 10.24 -8.45
C TYR A 13 2.45 10.11 -9.40
N GLU A 14 2.63 9.62 -10.63
CA GLU A 14 1.50 9.34 -11.51
C GLU A 14 0.69 8.13 -11.01
N PRO A 15 -0.64 8.10 -11.18
CA PRO A 15 -1.46 6.94 -10.83
C PRO A 15 -1.03 5.71 -11.62
N LEU A 16 -0.63 4.64 -10.93
CA LEU A 16 -0.22 3.39 -11.56
C LEU A 16 -1.33 2.35 -11.54
N ASN A 17 -1.98 2.15 -10.40
CA ASN A 17 -3.04 1.16 -10.23
C ASN A 17 -3.83 1.39 -8.93
N VAL A 18 -5.02 0.82 -8.82
CA VAL A 18 -5.69 0.60 -7.54
C VAL A 18 -5.65 -0.89 -7.22
N CYS A 19 -5.12 -1.25 -6.06
CA CYS A 19 -5.01 -2.65 -5.65
C CYS A 19 -5.67 -2.92 -4.30
N ASN A 20 -5.82 -4.20 -3.96
CA ASN A 20 -6.34 -4.59 -2.66
C ASN A 20 -5.27 -4.52 -1.56
N MET A 21 -5.74 -4.53 -0.31
CA MET A 21 -4.89 -4.47 0.88
C MET A 21 -3.78 -5.54 0.90
N ARG A 22 -4.10 -6.77 0.46
CA ARG A 22 -3.15 -7.89 0.48
C ARG A 22 -1.95 -7.62 -0.41
N ARG A 23 -2.18 -7.13 -1.64
CA ARG A 23 -1.12 -6.77 -2.57
C ARG A 23 -0.31 -5.58 -2.06
N ALA A 24 -0.97 -4.58 -1.50
CA ALA A 24 -0.30 -3.42 -0.91
C ALA A 24 0.67 -3.81 0.22
N ILE A 25 0.22 -4.66 1.15
CA ILE A 25 1.07 -5.18 2.22
C ILE A 25 2.24 -5.99 1.66
N ALA A 26 2.01 -6.83 0.65
CA ALA A 26 3.10 -7.57 0.01
C ALA A 26 4.16 -6.63 -0.60
N LEU A 27 3.75 -5.57 -1.31
CA LEU A 27 4.68 -4.58 -1.87
C LEU A 27 5.49 -3.84 -0.80
N MET A 28 4.83 -3.50 0.31
CA MET A 28 5.47 -2.84 1.45
C MET A 28 6.49 -3.75 2.14
N LEU A 29 6.10 -4.99 2.47
CA LEU A 29 6.98 -5.96 3.15
C LEU A 29 8.16 -6.41 2.28
N LEU A 30 7.96 -6.49 0.96
CA LEU A 30 9.04 -6.75 0.00
C LEU A 30 9.94 -5.53 -0.23
N GLY A 31 9.66 -4.39 0.40
CA GLY A 31 10.44 -3.16 0.26
C GLY A 31 10.34 -2.53 -1.13
N LYS A 32 9.33 -2.88 -1.94
CA LYS A 32 9.17 -2.38 -3.32
C LYS A 32 8.46 -1.04 -3.38
N ALA A 33 7.62 -0.76 -2.39
CA ALA A 33 6.86 0.47 -2.29
C ALA A 33 7.02 1.09 -0.90
N GLU A 34 6.90 2.41 -0.84
CA GLU A 34 6.81 3.16 0.41
C GLU A 34 5.37 3.63 0.65
N VAL A 35 5.01 3.80 1.92
CA VAL A 35 3.69 4.25 2.32
C VAL A 35 3.66 5.76 2.32
N LEU A 36 2.77 6.36 1.51
CA LEU A 36 2.54 7.80 1.52
C LEU A 36 1.38 8.18 2.45
N GLN A 37 0.37 7.31 2.53
CA GLN A 37 -0.79 7.55 3.39
C GLN A 37 -1.28 6.23 4.00
N GLN A 38 -1.69 6.30 5.26
CA GLN A 38 -2.25 5.21 6.04
C GLN A 38 -3.69 5.55 6.42
N ARG A 39 -4.50 4.53 6.63
CA ARG A 39 -5.84 4.66 7.23
C ARG A 39 -5.68 4.82 8.75
N ASP A 40 -6.67 5.47 9.37
CA ASP A 40 -6.70 5.66 10.84
C ASP A 40 -6.78 4.33 11.59
N HIS A 41 -7.39 3.32 10.96
CA HIS A 41 -7.58 2.01 11.54
C HIS A 41 -6.47 1.06 11.04
N PRO A 42 -5.52 0.67 11.89
CA PRO A 42 -4.45 -0.25 11.51
C PRO A 42 -4.99 -1.68 11.31
N LEU A 43 -4.20 -2.51 10.61
CA LEU A 43 -4.50 -3.93 10.43
C LEU A 43 -4.12 -4.70 11.70
N ALA A 44 -5.08 -5.42 12.28
CA ALA A 44 -4.81 -6.35 13.36
C ALA A 44 -4.09 -7.60 12.82
N THR A 45 -2.95 -7.96 13.42
CA THR A 45 -2.22 -9.19 13.10
C THR A 45 -1.85 -9.94 14.37
N ILE A 46 -1.45 -11.20 14.24
CA ILE A 46 -0.98 -12.02 15.37
C ILE A 46 0.26 -11.43 16.07
N ARG A 47 1.02 -10.57 15.39
CA ARG A 47 2.21 -9.89 15.94
C ARG A 47 1.91 -8.47 16.45
N GLY A 48 0.63 -8.08 16.49
CA GLY A 48 0.19 -6.74 16.84
C GLY A 48 -0.36 -5.96 15.63
N ASN A 49 -0.48 -4.65 15.79
CA ASN A 49 -1.06 -3.79 14.75
C ASN A 49 -0.02 -3.42 13.69
N GLN A 50 -0.39 -3.58 12.43
CA GLN A 50 0.40 -3.18 11.27
C GLN A 50 -0.26 -2.00 10.55
N SER A 51 0.55 -1.17 9.87
CA SER A 51 0.02 -0.04 9.09
C SER A 51 -0.96 -0.54 8.02
N ALA A 52 -2.09 0.14 7.87
CA ALA A 52 -3.07 -0.08 6.82
C ALA A 52 -2.89 0.98 5.71
N PRO A 53 -2.00 0.77 4.71
CA PRO A 53 -1.80 1.78 3.67
C PRO A 53 -3.07 2.06 2.87
N SER A 54 -3.35 3.32 2.62
CA SER A 54 -4.36 3.78 1.64
C SER A 54 -3.71 4.28 0.36
N VAL A 55 -2.45 4.75 0.43
CA VAL A 55 -1.65 5.16 -0.74
C VAL A 55 -0.22 4.65 -0.61
N LEU A 56 0.26 3.98 -1.66
CA LEU A 56 1.64 3.54 -1.82
C LEU A 56 2.30 4.24 -3.01
N LYS A 57 3.62 4.45 -2.93
CA LYS A 57 4.45 4.86 -4.07
C LYS A 57 5.50 3.81 -4.37
N MET A 58 5.62 3.41 -5.63
CA MET A 58 6.69 2.51 -6.07
C MET A 58 8.05 3.19 -5.93
N ARG A 59 9.06 2.48 -5.41
CA ARG A 59 10.44 3.00 -5.27
C ARG A 59 11.19 3.13 -6.60
N TYR A 60 10.67 2.49 -7.64
CA TYR A 60 11.24 2.48 -8.98
C TYR A 60 10.14 2.74 -10.01
N GLN A 61 10.53 3.27 -11.16
CA GLN A 61 9.59 3.51 -12.25
C GLN A 61 9.11 2.18 -12.82
N VAL A 62 7.81 1.93 -12.74
CA VAL A 62 7.12 0.82 -13.41
C VAL A 62 6.76 1.29 -14.82
N ARG A 63 7.01 0.44 -15.82
CA ARG A 63 6.68 0.69 -17.23
C ARG A 63 5.39 -0.01 -17.61
#